data_AF-A0AA41UYR4-F1
#
_entry.id   AF-A0AA41UYR4-F1
#
_cell.length_a   1.000
_cell.length_b   1.000
_cell.length_c   1.000
_cell.angle_alpha   90.00
_cell.angle_beta   90.00
_cell.angle_gamma   90.00
#
_symmetry.space_group_name_H-M   'P 1'
#
loop_
_entity.id
_entity.type
_entity.pdbx_description
1 polymer ?
#
loop_
_entity_poly.entity_id
_entity_poly.type
_entity_poly.pdbx_seq_one_letter_code
_entity_poly.pdbx_strand_id
1 'polypeptide(L)' 'ELAEERGIYMVSFDRAGYGESDPNPKRTEKSTALDIEQLADQLGLSSKFYVIGFSMGGQATWGCLKYIPHR' A
#
# COMPACT_ATOMS: atom_id res chain seq x y z
N GLU A 1 -1.59 -17.13 -13.45
CA GLU A 1 -2.68 -18.10 -13.73
C GLU A 1 -3.95 -17.72 -12.98
N LEU A 2 -4.29 -18.23 -11.78
CA LEU A 2 -5.61 -17.94 -11.18
C LEU A 2 -5.93 -16.44 -10.98
N ALA A 3 -4.99 -15.63 -10.50
CA ALA A 3 -5.24 -14.20 -10.29
C ALA A 3 -5.54 -13.48 -11.62
N GLU A 4 -4.76 -13.78 -12.64
CA GLU A 4 -4.90 -13.24 -13.98
C GLU A 4 -6.21 -13.69 -14.65
N GLU A 5 -6.55 -14.97 -14.54
CA GLU A 5 -7.84 -15.53 -15.01
C GLU A 5 -9.04 -14.86 -14.33
N ARG A 6 -8.88 -14.38 -13.11
CA ARG A 6 -9.91 -13.64 -12.35
C ARG A 6 -9.83 -12.13 -12.53
N GLY A 7 -8.91 -11.63 -13.37
CA GLY A 7 -8.70 -10.20 -13.60
C GLY A 7 -8.21 -9.45 -12.35
N ILE A 8 -7.54 -10.14 -11.42
CA ILE A 8 -6.96 -9.54 -10.22
C ILE A 8 -5.64 -8.87 -10.60
N TYR A 9 -5.60 -7.56 -10.42
CA TYR A 9 -4.37 -6.78 -10.50
C TYR A 9 -3.75 -6.69 -9.10
N MET A 10 -2.53 -7.22 -8.94
CA MET A 10 -1.82 -7.23 -7.65
C MET A 10 -0.59 -6.36 -7.72
N VAL A 11 -0.44 -5.47 -6.75
CA VAL A 11 0.69 -4.54 -6.62
C VAL A 11 1.38 -4.78 -5.30
N SER A 12 2.70 -4.92 -5.34
CA SER A 12 3.59 -4.89 -4.17
C SER A 12 4.66 -3.83 -4.40
N PHE A 13 5.08 -3.18 -3.32
CA PHE A 13 6.09 -2.13 -3.38
C PHE A 13 6.99 -2.22 -2.16
N ASP A 14 8.21 -1.71 -2.30
CA ASP A 14 9.12 -1.54 -1.18
C ASP A 14 8.70 -0.32 -0.34
N ARG A 15 8.58 -0.47 0.98
CA ARG A 15 8.28 0.68 1.85
C ARG A 15 9.52 1.56 1.98
N ALA A 16 9.34 2.83 2.32
CA ALA A 16 10.44 3.76 2.56
C ALA A 16 11.54 3.17 3.47
N GLY A 17 12.76 3.11 2.94
CA GLY A 17 13.95 2.55 3.59
C GLY A 17 14.10 1.02 3.47
N TYR A 18 13.33 0.36 2.61
CA TYR A 18 13.48 -1.05 2.24
C TYR A 18 13.74 -1.19 0.74
N GLY A 19 14.47 -2.25 0.37
CA GLY A 19 14.69 -2.62 -1.03
C GLY A 19 15.21 -1.45 -1.87
N GLU A 20 14.47 -1.09 -2.91
CA GLU A 20 14.83 -0.02 -3.86
C GLU A 20 14.17 1.33 -3.54
N SER A 21 13.39 1.43 -2.45
CA SER A 21 12.74 2.68 -2.06
C SER A 21 13.64 3.55 -1.20
N ASP A 22 13.67 4.84 -1.52
CA ASP A 22 14.42 5.85 -0.77
C ASP A 22 14.05 5.84 0.74
N PRO A 23 15.03 6.06 1.63
CA PRO A 23 14.74 6.17 3.05
C PRO A 23 13.95 7.44 3.36
N ASN A 24 12.96 7.33 4.26
CA ASN A 24 12.29 8.48 4.86
C ASN A 24 12.66 8.55 6.36
N PRO A 25 13.61 9.42 6.75
CA PRO A 25 14.00 9.59 8.16
C PRO A 25 12.87 10.06 9.08
N LYS A 26 11.79 10.62 8.52
CA LYS A 26 10.59 11.09 9.23
C LYS A 26 9.41 10.14 9.07
N ARG A 27 9.65 8.87 8.69
CA ARG A 27 8.59 7.87 8.50
C ARG A 27 7.72 7.75 9.75
N THR A 28 6.42 7.72 9.54
CA THR A 28 5.41 7.44 10.56
C THR A 28 4.46 6.35 10.05
N GLU A 29 3.59 5.82 10.92
CA GLU A 29 2.55 4.89 10.46
C GLU A 29 1.64 5.54 9.41
N LYS A 30 1.36 6.84 9.58
CA LYS A 30 0.56 7.63 8.65
C LYS A 30 1.26 7.79 7.30
N SER A 31 2.58 8.00 7.29
CA SER A 31 3.28 8.22 6.02
C SER A 31 3.19 7.00 5.10
N THR A 32 3.33 5.78 5.63
CA THR A 32 3.19 4.57 4.81
C THR A 32 1.78 4.41 4.23
N ALA A 33 0.73 4.80 4.96
CA ALA A 33 -0.63 4.80 4.42
C ALA A 33 -0.78 5.82 3.27
N LEU A 34 -0.20 7.02 3.41
CA LEU A 34 -0.21 8.04 2.35
C LEU A 34 0.63 7.63 1.13
N ASP A 35 1.75 6.93 1.32
CA ASP A 35 2.54 6.37 0.22
C ASP A 35 1.70 5.36 -0.59
N ILE A 36 0.87 4.54 0.07
CA ILE A 36 -0.05 3.59 -0.57
C ILE A 36 -1.15 4.32 -1.35
N GLU A 37 -1.75 5.37 -0.76
CA GLU A 37 -2.74 6.20 -1.45
C GLU A 37 -2.15 6.87 -2.69
N GLN A 38 -0.98 7.49 -2.55
CA GLN A 38 -0.28 8.12 -3.67
C GLN A 38 0.06 7.12 -4.77
N LEU A 39 0.55 5.93 -4.41
CA LEU A 39 0.86 4.87 -5.36
C LEU A 39 -0.41 4.42 -6.11
N ALA A 40 -1.52 4.24 -5.39
CA ALA A 40 -2.80 3.87 -5.98
C ALA A 40 -3.29 4.94 -6.99
N ASP A 41 -3.12 6.22 -6.67
CA ASP A 41 -3.46 7.33 -7.57
C ASP A 41 -2.58 7.34 -8.83
N GLN A 42 -1.26 7.16 -8.67
CA GLN A 42 -0.33 7.14 -9.80
C GLN A 42 -0.56 5.93 -10.73
N LEU A 43 -1.00 4.80 -10.18
CA LEU A 43 -1.37 3.61 -10.95
C LEU A 43 -2.79 3.69 -11.53
N GLY A 44 -3.57 4.74 -11.21
CA GLY A 44 -4.95 4.89 -11.67
C GLY A 44 -5.90 3.82 -11.14
N LEU A 45 -5.64 3.32 -9.92
CA LEU A 45 -6.53 2.36 -9.27
C LEU A 45 -7.89 2.98 -8.96
N SER A 46 -8.90 2.14 -8.80
CA SER A 46 -10.23 2.60 -8.39
C SER A 46 -10.19 3.33 -7.04
N SER A 47 -11.26 4.07 -6.77
CA SER A 47 -11.41 4.79 -5.50
C SER A 47 -11.34 3.88 -4.27
N LYS A 48 -11.61 2.57 -4.43
CA LYS A 48 -11.43 1.56 -3.40
C LYS A 48 -10.58 0.40 -3.88
N PHE A 49 -9.80 -0.19 -2.99
CA PHE A 49 -9.01 -1.40 -3.28
C PHE A 49 -8.83 -2.28 -2.02
N TYR A 50 -8.40 -3.52 -2.23
CA TYR A 50 -8.10 -4.44 -1.14
C TYR A 50 -6.64 -4.27 -0.70
N VAL A 51 -6.41 -4.32 0.61
CA VAL A 51 -5.07 -4.30 1.22
C VAL A 51 -4.81 -5.60 1.95
N ILE A 52 -3.64 -6.21 1.73
CA ILE A 52 -3.22 -7.46 2.35
C ILE A 52 -1.89 -7.20 3.07
N GLY A 53 -1.80 -7.60 4.34
CA GLY A 53 -0.61 -7.41 5.16
C GLY A 53 -0.30 -8.65 5.99
N PHE A 54 0.98 -9.05 6.01
CA PHE A 54 1.47 -10.15 6.83
C PHE A 54 2.57 -9.66 7.78
N SER A 55 2.55 -10.10 9.03
CA SER A 55 3.50 -9.67 10.06
C SER A 55 3.53 -8.14 10.18
N MET A 56 4.69 -7.50 10.01
CA MET A 56 4.81 -6.04 10.02
C MET A 56 4.01 -5.35 8.89
N GLY A 57 3.65 -6.07 7.82
CA GLY A 57 2.70 -5.59 6.82
C GLY A 57 1.30 -5.31 7.40
N GLY A 58 0.91 -5.99 8.48
CA GLY A 58 -0.34 -5.71 9.18
C GLY A 58 -0.39 -4.30 9.79
N GLN A 59 0.76 -3.75 10.23
CA GLN A 59 0.85 -2.36 10.69
C GLN A 59 0.50 -1.38 9.55
N ALA A 60 1.00 -1.63 8.34
CA ALA A 60 0.69 -0.82 7.17
C ALA A 60 -0.81 -0.91 6.81
N THR A 61 -1.37 -2.13 6.83
CA THR A 61 -2.81 -2.36 6.61
C THR A 61 -3.68 -1.60 7.61
N TRP A 62 -3.38 -1.68 8.91
CA TRP A 62 -4.10 -0.92 9.93
C TRP A 62 -3.94 0.59 9.76
N GLY A 63 -2.76 1.04 9.31
CA GLY A 63 -2.52 2.42 8.92
C GLY A 63 -3.47 2.90 7.82
N CYS A 64 -3.69 2.09 6.78
CA CYS A 64 -4.65 2.41 5.72
C CYS A 64 -6.06 2.60 6.27
N LEU A 65 -6.54 1.62 7.06
CA LEU A 65 -7.88 1.67 7.66
C LEU A 65 -8.06 2.89 8.59
N LYS A 66 -7.00 3.33 9.26
CA LYS A 66 -7.05 4.47 10.18
C LYS A 66 -6.96 5.83 9.49
N TYR A 67 -6.06 5.97 8.49
CA TYR A 67 -5.69 7.28 7.95
C TYR A 67 -6.28 7.57 6.57
N ILE A 68 -6.60 6.55 5.77
CA ILE A 68 -7.21 6.68 4.44
C ILE A 68 -8.45 5.78 4.29
N PRO A 69 -9.41 5.77 5.24
CA PRO A 69 -10.55 4.84 5.23
C PRO A 69 -11.51 4.99 4.03
N HIS A 70 -11.31 6.02 3.21
CA HIS A 70 -12.09 6.28 2.01
C HIS A 70 -11.53 5.55 0.78
N ARG A 71 -10.28 5.05 0.87
CA ARG A 71 -9.58 4.20 -0.11
C ARG A 71 -9.74 2.72 0.27
#